data_AF-A0A1I2DM49-F1
#
_entry.id   AF-A0A1I2DM49-F1
#
_cell.length_a   1.000
_cell.length_b   1.000
_cell.length_c   1.000
_cell.angle_alpha   90.00
_cell.angle_beta   90.00
_cell.angle_gamma   90.00
#
_symmetry.space_group_name_H-M   'P 1'
#
loop_
_entity.id
_entity.type
_entity.pdbx_description
1 polymer ?
#
loop_
_entity_poly.entity_id
_entity_poly.type
_entity_poly.pdbx_seq_one_letter_code
_entity_poly.pdbx_strand_id
1 'polypeptide(L)'
;MPRFLAPLHPVALAPQLAVVAWLALAAAPLELHTDAVDRRLTEAGLRARVGDDLDTWTIRVRGGPHERELAVRLRGPDGATRTRRLVLAGDTREDRSRELAASLTLLMDEAPPPLRGDRPATPPPAPLRPSPPPLQGWLGLGPRIEVGSGSVEGGADVMGGAWLLRDHLQPIASLGFGGTAPEDVSVFHLRFGGGLAAGASLLKRQIWLGGHVLAHALRSRVRDLRHNDVDWTSSTEIGATLQYRGRRVFLGARTGVDLVSPSRSVAGHGARFRRGPAQWMLGLVIGVIFG
;
A
#
# COMPACT_ATOMS: atom_id res chain seq x y z
N MET A 1 7.05 63.97 -7.50
CA MET A 1 5.91 63.04 -7.56
C MET A 1 5.95 62.32 -8.91
N PRO A 2 6.21 61.01 -8.89
CA PRO A 2 5.26 60.04 -9.44
C PRO A 2 4.91 58.94 -8.44
N ARG A 3 3.67 58.46 -8.53
CA ARG A 3 3.04 57.34 -7.79
C ARG A 3 3.26 56.00 -8.52
N PHE A 4 2.97 54.91 -7.81
CA PHE A 4 2.79 53.51 -8.26
C PHE A 4 4.09 52.68 -8.36
N LEU A 5 4.24 51.46 -7.83
CA LEU A 5 3.33 50.45 -7.25
C LEU A 5 4.13 49.60 -6.23
N ALA A 6 3.48 49.21 -5.13
CA ALA A 6 4.00 48.22 -4.19
C ALA A 6 4.01 46.82 -4.82
N PRO A 7 5.05 45.99 -4.65
CA PRO A 7 4.98 44.59 -5.02
C PRO A 7 4.07 43.83 -4.05
N LEU A 8 3.02 43.23 -4.63
CA LEU A 8 2.07 42.33 -4.01
C LEU A 8 2.80 41.13 -3.37
N HIS A 9 2.38 40.79 -2.15
CA HIS A 9 2.80 39.58 -1.44
C HIS A 9 2.58 38.32 -2.29
N PRO A 10 3.51 37.36 -2.33
CA PRO A 10 3.22 36.04 -2.86
C PRO A 10 2.23 35.35 -1.93
N VAL A 11 1.04 35.13 -2.49
CA VAL A 11 -0.07 34.37 -1.92
C VAL A 11 0.43 32.99 -1.47
N ALA A 12 0.27 32.74 -0.18
CA ALA A 12 0.32 31.40 0.39
C ALA A 12 -0.81 30.56 -0.23
N LEU A 13 -0.47 29.73 -1.22
CA LEU A 13 -1.32 28.65 -1.71
C LEU A 13 -0.75 27.34 -1.18
N ALA A 14 -1.27 26.94 -0.02
CA ALA A 14 -1.24 25.55 0.40
C ALA A 14 -2.09 24.72 -0.57
N PRO A 15 -1.57 23.60 -1.12
CA PRO A 15 -2.42 22.54 -1.61
C PRO A 15 -2.49 21.46 -0.53
N GLN A 16 -3.55 21.55 0.27
CA GLN A 16 -4.17 20.38 0.86
C GLN A 16 -4.67 19.50 -0.30
N LEU A 17 -3.94 18.45 -0.64
CA LEU A 17 -4.43 17.41 -1.55
C LEU A 17 -4.20 16.04 -0.93
N ALA A 18 -5.27 15.60 -0.28
CA ALA A 18 -5.82 14.25 -0.34
C ALA A 18 -4.89 13.08 0.03
N VAL A 19 -4.73 12.92 1.33
CA VAL A 19 -4.70 11.61 2.00
C VAL A 19 -6.02 10.90 1.71
N VAL A 20 -6.13 10.06 0.67
CA VAL A 20 -7.11 8.94 0.60
C VAL A 20 -6.62 7.92 -0.44
N ALA A 21 -6.04 6.80 0.02
CA ALA A 21 -5.89 5.50 -0.66
C ALA A 21 -4.70 4.75 -0.02
N TRP A 22 -4.78 3.66 0.73
CA TRP A 22 -5.84 2.72 1.06
C TRP A 22 -5.43 2.08 2.39
N LEU A 23 -6.24 2.28 3.42
CA LEU A 23 -6.25 1.44 4.61
C LEU A 23 -6.78 0.06 4.21
N ALA A 24 -5.91 -0.78 3.67
CA ALA A 24 -6.02 -2.22 3.80
C ALA A 24 -5.08 -2.67 4.93
N LEU A 25 -5.26 -2.08 6.12
CA LEU A 25 -4.93 -2.83 7.32
C LEU A 25 -5.92 -4.00 7.32
N ALA A 26 -5.40 -5.23 7.18
CA ALA A 26 -6.12 -6.38 7.68
C ALA A 26 -6.57 -6.03 9.10
N ALA A 27 -7.87 -5.79 9.29
CA ALA A 27 -8.41 -5.55 10.62
C ALA A 27 -8.02 -6.79 11.43
N ALA A 28 -7.26 -6.60 12.51
CA ALA A 28 -6.86 -7.72 13.33
C ALA A 28 -8.13 -8.46 13.79
N PRO A 29 -8.13 -9.81 13.81
CA PRO A 29 -9.32 -10.58 14.17
C PRO A 29 -9.85 -10.23 15.58
N LEU A 30 -8.99 -9.65 16.43
CA LEU A 30 -9.32 -9.15 17.75
C LEU A 30 -8.95 -7.65 17.91
N GLU A 31 -9.97 -6.83 18.17
CA GLU A 31 -9.86 -5.43 18.55
C GLU A 31 -10.33 -5.24 20.01
N LEU A 32 -9.43 -4.78 20.89
CA LEU A 32 -9.75 -4.46 22.28
C LEU A 32 -9.74 -2.94 22.51
N HIS A 33 -10.82 -2.42 23.09
CA HIS A 33 -10.98 -1.03 23.50
C HIS A 33 -11.26 -0.96 25.01
N THR A 34 -10.33 -1.51 25.79
CA THR A 34 -10.35 -1.54 27.26
C THR A 34 -8.96 -1.90 27.79
N ASP A 35 -8.59 -1.37 28.95
CA ASP A 35 -7.33 -1.71 29.64
C ASP A 35 -7.50 -2.90 30.61
N ALA A 36 -8.74 -3.31 30.88
CA ALA A 36 -9.07 -4.38 31.83
C ALA A 36 -8.49 -5.76 31.45
N VAL A 37 -8.09 -5.94 30.20
CA VAL A 37 -7.53 -7.18 29.63
C VAL A 37 -6.31 -6.87 28.75
N ASP A 38 -5.45 -7.87 28.55
CA ASP A 38 -4.30 -7.80 27.67
C ASP A 38 -4.62 -8.44 26.31
N ARG A 39 -4.38 -7.69 25.24
CA ARG A 39 -4.65 -8.12 23.87
C ARG A 39 -3.84 -9.35 23.47
N ARG A 40 -2.54 -9.35 23.75
CA ARG A 40 -1.64 -10.42 23.30
C ARG A 40 -1.95 -11.72 24.01
N LEU A 41 -2.22 -11.66 25.32
CA LEU A 41 -2.59 -12.83 26.11
C LEU A 41 -3.95 -13.39 25.70
N THR A 42 -4.94 -12.52 25.44
CA THR A 42 -6.26 -12.93 24.97
C THR A 42 -6.18 -13.58 23.59
N GLU A 43 -5.45 -12.98 22.64
CA GLU A 43 -5.27 -13.52 21.29
C GLU A 43 -4.51 -14.84 21.29
N ALA A 44 -3.44 -14.97 22.08
CA ALA A 44 -2.71 -16.22 22.25
C ALA A 44 -3.62 -17.32 22.85
N GLY A 45 -4.42 -16.97 23.86
CA GLY A 45 -5.38 -17.87 24.47
C GLY A 45 -6.49 -18.33 23.53
N LEU A 46 -6.96 -17.45 22.64
CA LEU A 46 -7.92 -17.78 21.60
C LEU A 46 -7.31 -18.69 20.55
N ARG A 47 -6.16 -18.31 19.99
CA ARG A 47 -5.48 -19.08 18.94
C ARG A 47 -5.08 -20.48 19.42
N ALA A 48 -4.76 -20.65 20.70
CA ALA A 48 -4.52 -21.97 21.29
C ALA A 48 -5.77 -22.88 21.34
N ARG A 49 -6.98 -22.32 21.29
CA ARG A 49 -8.26 -23.06 21.37
C ARG A 49 -8.93 -23.25 20.02
N VAL A 50 -8.97 -22.19 19.20
CA VAL A 50 -9.68 -22.18 17.91
C VAL A 50 -8.73 -22.27 16.70
N GLY A 51 -7.42 -22.23 16.90
CA GLY A 51 -6.45 -22.33 15.81
C GLY A 51 -6.59 -21.22 14.78
N ASP A 52 -6.44 -21.58 13.51
CA ASP A 52 -6.48 -20.67 12.36
C ASP A 52 -7.91 -20.17 12.06
N ASP A 53 -8.95 -20.82 12.62
CA ASP A 53 -10.34 -20.40 12.43
C ASP A 53 -10.56 -18.98 12.98
N LEU A 54 -9.75 -18.53 13.95
CA LEU A 54 -9.79 -17.17 14.50
C LEU A 54 -9.73 -16.08 13.42
N ASP A 55 -9.00 -16.32 12.33
CA ASP A 55 -8.79 -15.33 11.26
C ASP A 55 -10.06 -15.12 10.41
N THR A 56 -11.06 -16.00 10.54
CA THR A 56 -12.39 -15.86 9.90
C THR A 56 -13.38 -15.03 10.71
N TRP A 57 -12.99 -14.62 11.93
CA TRP A 57 -13.84 -13.88 12.85
C TRP A 57 -13.41 -12.42 12.96
N THR A 58 -14.37 -11.55 13.25
CA THR A 58 -14.10 -10.18 13.71
C THR A 58 -14.65 -10.01 15.11
N ILE A 59 -13.77 -9.81 16.09
CA ILE A 59 -14.10 -9.70 17.50
C ILE A 59 -13.76 -8.29 17.97
N ARG A 60 -14.77 -7.57 18.49
CA ARG A 60 -14.61 -6.26 19.11
C ARG A 60 -15.02 -6.31 20.56
N VAL A 61 -14.14 -5.88 21.45
CA VAL A 61 -14.39 -5.84 22.89
C VAL A 61 -14.28 -4.40 23.35
N ARG A 62 -15.29 -3.91 24.08
CA ARG A 62 -15.31 -2.58 24.69
C ARG A 62 -15.50 -2.70 26.19
N GLY A 63 -14.88 -1.79 26.94
CA GLY A 63 -15.13 -1.65 28.37
C GLY A 63 -16.59 -1.28 28.66
N GLY A 64 -17.12 -1.84 29.75
CA GLY A 64 -18.41 -1.48 30.33
C GLY A 64 -18.28 -0.40 31.42
N PRO A 65 -19.38 -0.09 32.13
CA PRO A 65 -19.39 0.88 33.22
C PRO A 65 -18.56 0.45 34.44
N HIS A 66 -18.28 -0.85 34.58
CA HIS A 66 -17.40 -1.40 35.61
C HIS A 66 -16.17 -2.06 34.95
N GLU A 67 -15.02 -2.07 35.64
CA GLU A 67 -13.75 -2.59 35.13
C GLU A 67 -13.85 -4.07 34.67
N ARG A 68 -14.72 -4.84 35.32
CA ARG A 68 -14.96 -6.26 35.04
C ARG A 68 -16.02 -6.52 33.99
N GLU A 69 -16.73 -5.49 33.54
CA GLU A 69 -17.78 -5.62 32.54
C GLU A 69 -17.25 -5.30 31.15
N LEU A 70 -17.58 -6.14 30.19
CA LEU A 70 -17.19 -6.00 28.80
C LEU A 70 -18.40 -6.14 27.88
N ALA A 71 -18.49 -5.28 26.88
CA ALA A 71 -19.40 -5.44 25.76
C ALA A 71 -18.63 -6.05 24.59
N VAL A 72 -18.98 -7.28 24.23
CA VAL A 72 -18.36 -8.02 23.14
C VAL A 72 -19.28 -8.06 21.95
N ARG A 73 -18.74 -7.74 20.77
CA ARG A 73 -19.40 -7.92 19.48
C ARG A 73 -18.57 -8.88 18.64
N LEU A 74 -19.15 -10.02 18.28
CA LEU A 74 -18.54 -11.02 17.40
C LEU A 74 -19.26 -11.02 16.06
N ARG A 75 -18.49 -11.16 14.98
CA ARG A 75 -19.02 -11.45 13.65
C ARG A 75 -18.36 -12.73 13.14
N GLY A 76 -19.19 -13.74 12.88
CA GLY A 76 -18.77 -15.04 12.37
C GLY A 76 -18.65 -15.09 10.85
N PRO A 77 -18.16 -16.22 10.31
CA PRO A 77 -17.98 -16.43 8.86
C PRO A 77 -19.30 -16.47 8.07
N ASP A 78 -20.42 -16.79 8.73
CA ASP A 78 -21.78 -16.71 8.21
C ASP A 78 -22.27 -15.24 8.07
N GLY A 79 -21.47 -14.28 8.50
CA GLY A 79 -21.81 -12.86 8.54
C GLY A 79 -22.72 -12.47 9.71
N ALA A 80 -23.18 -13.44 10.52
CA ALA A 80 -24.02 -13.18 11.66
C ALA A 80 -23.24 -12.37 12.70
N THR A 81 -23.89 -11.34 13.23
CA THR A 81 -23.32 -10.51 14.28
C THR A 81 -24.01 -10.80 15.60
N ARG A 82 -23.23 -11.03 16.63
CA ARG A 82 -23.71 -11.26 18.00
C ARG A 82 -23.10 -10.22 18.92
N THR A 83 -23.90 -9.78 19.87
CA THR A 83 -23.42 -8.89 20.93
C THR A 83 -23.78 -9.50 22.26
N ARG A 84 -22.80 -9.65 23.16
CA ARG A 84 -23.02 -10.16 24.52
C ARG A 84 -22.29 -9.27 25.51
N ARG A 85 -22.89 -9.09 26.67
CA ARG A 85 -22.19 -8.53 27.83
C ARG A 85 -21.55 -9.68 28.60
N LEU A 86 -20.29 -9.50 28.98
CA LEU A 86 -19.54 -10.43 29.80
C LEU A 86 -19.14 -9.72 31.09
N VAL A 87 -19.17 -10.47 32.19
CA VAL A 87 -18.62 -10.05 33.47
C VAL A 87 -17.49 -11.01 33.79
N LEU A 88 -16.27 -10.49 33.90
CA LEU A 88 -15.07 -11.28 34.18
C LEU A 88 -14.86 -11.37 35.69
N ALA A 89 -14.65 -12.58 36.20
CA ALA A 89 -14.39 -12.86 37.59
C ALA A 89 -12.91 -12.68 37.99
N GLY A 90 -11.99 -12.73 37.02
CA GLY A 90 -10.55 -12.67 37.27
C GLY A 90 -10.09 -11.44 38.06
N ASP A 91 -9.30 -11.67 39.11
CA ASP A 91 -8.78 -10.61 39.97
C ASP A 91 -7.59 -9.89 39.34
N THR A 92 -6.76 -10.59 38.56
CA THR A 92 -5.66 -9.99 37.80
C THR A 92 -6.03 -9.74 36.35
N ARG A 93 -5.31 -8.81 35.70
CA ARG A 93 -5.44 -8.55 34.25
C ARG A 93 -5.15 -9.79 33.40
N GLU A 94 -4.23 -10.64 33.84
CA GLU A 94 -3.91 -11.91 33.18
C GLU A 94 -5.06 -12.91 33.29
N ASP A 95 -5.63 -13.07 34.49
CA ASP A 95 -6.80 -13.95 34.71
C ASP A 95 -7.97 -13.53 33.85
N ARG A 96 -8.28 -12.22 33.82
CA ARG A 96 -9.31 -11.65 32.96
C ARG A 96 -9.05 -11.90 31.48
N SER A 97 -7.79 -11.86 31.04
CA SER A 97 -7.44 -12.13 29.64
C SER A 97 -7.66 -13.61 29.28
N ARG A 98 -7.31 -14.53 30.19
CA ARG A 98 -7.54 -15.97 30.03
C ARG A 98 -9.02 -16.31 30.03
N GLU A 99 -9.77 -15.69 30.93
CA GLU A 99 -11.23 -15.85 31.07
C GLU A 99 -11.98 -15.28 29.86
N LEU A 100 -11.56 -14.12 29.36
CA LEU A 100 -12.12 -13.54 28.13
C LEU A 100 -11.86 -14.46 26.94
N ALA A 101 -10.65 -15.00 26.79
CA ALA A 101 -10.34 -15.95 25.72
C ALA A 101 -11.25 -17.20 25.79
N ALA A 102 -11.42 -17.79 26.97
CA ALA A 102 -12.31 -18.93 27.16
C ALA A 102 -13.79 -18.59 26.85
N SER A 103 -14.26 -17.42 27.30
CA SER A 103 -15.62 -16.96 27.06
C SER A 103 -15.89 -16.72 25.57
N LEU A 104 -14.92 -16.13 24.86
CA LEU A 104 -15.01 -15.90 23.42
C LEU A 104 -15.04 -17.22 22.63
N THR A 105 -14.25 -18.22 23.02
CA THR A 105 -14.34 -19.56 22.42
C THR A 105 -15.74 -20.15 22.56
N LEU A 106 -16.34 -20.09 23.76
CA LEU A 106 -17.72 -20.57 23.97
C LEU A 106 -18.74 -19.81 23.11
N LEU A 107 -18.56 -18.50 22.91
CA LEU A 107 -19.43 -17.70 22.04
C LEU A 107 -19.31 -18.06 20.56
N MET A 108 -18.13 -18.51 20.15
CA MET A 108 -17.87 -19.03 18.81
C MET A 108 -18.51 -20.41 18.63
N ASP A 109 -18.47 -21.26 19.67
CA ASP A 109 -19.06 -22.61 19.69
C ASP A 109 -20.60 -22.62 19.81
N GLU A 110 -21.20 -21.64 20.50
CA GLU A 110 -22.66 -21.42 20.55
C GLU A 110 -23.24 -20.98 19.19
N ALA A 111 -22.44 -20.89 18.13
CA ALA A 111 -22.96 -20.80 16.76
C ALA A 111 -23.75 -22.09 16.46
N PRO A 112 -25.02 -22.01 16.00
CA PRO A 112 -25.73 -23.22 15.67
C PRO A 112 -24.88 -23.98 14.65
N PRO A 113 -24.61 -25.28 14.86
CA PRO A 113 -24.07 -26.10 13.79
C PRO A 113 -25.02 -25.93 12.60
N PRO A 114 -24.52 -25.93 11.35
CA PRO A 114 -25.38 -25.82 10.19
C PRO A 114 -26.51 -26.85 10.33
N LEU A 115 -27.76 -26.39 10.22
CA LEU A 115 -28.96 -27.19 10.37
C LEU A 115 -28.80 -28.53 9.61
N ARG A 116 -28.66 -29.63 10.35
CA ARG A 116 -28.91 -30.98 9.81
C ARG A 116 -30.42 -31.13 9.68
N GLY A 117 -30.98 -30.56 8.60
CA GLY A 117 -32.34 -30.84 8.19
C GLY A 117 -32.47 -32.29 7.71
N ASP A 118 -33.57 -32.94 8.08
CA ASP A 118 -34.05 -34.19 7.49
C ASP A 118 -33.80 -34.21 6.00
N ARG A 119 -32.90 -35.09 5.54
CA ARG A 119 -32.34 -35.15 4.19
C ARG A 119 -33.45 -35.06 3.12
N PRO A 120 -33.72 -33.88 2.54
CA PRO A 120 -34.30 -33.83 1.21
C PRO A 120 -33.18 -34.29 0.27
N ALA A 121 -33.52 -34.97 -0.83
CA ALA A 121 -32.55 -35.42 -1.82
C ALA A 121 -31.46 -34.35 -2.01
N THR A 122 -30.21 -34.69 -1.68
CA THR A 122 -29.09 -33.76 -1.64
C THR A 122 -29.10 -32.96 -2.94
N PRO A 123 -29.41 -31.64 -2.93
CA PRO A 123 -29.19 -30.83 -4.12
C PRO A 123 -27.70 -30.98 -4.45
N PRO A 124 -27.34 -31.18 -5.73
CA PRO A 124 -25.96 -31.42 -6.13
C PRO A 124 -25.07 -30.36 -5.47
N PRO A 125 -23.90 -30.77 -4.92
CA PRO A 125 -23.05 -29.88 -4.14
C PRO A 125 -22.89 -28.58 -4.91
N ALA A 126 -23.34 -27.48 -4.30
CA ALA A 126 -23.15 -26.16 -4.87
C ALA A 126 -21.65 -26.04 -5.17
N PRO A 127 -21.26 -25.68 -6.41
CA PRO A 127 -19.87 -25.67 -6.79
C PRO A 127 -19.09 -24.84 -5.77
N LEU A 128 -18.12 -25.47 -5.11
CA LEU A 128 -17.22 -24.84 -4.16
C LEU A 128 -16.71 -23.57 -4.82
N ARG A 129 -17.15 -22.40 -4.32
CA ARG A 129 -16.63 -21.14 -4.82
C ARG A 129 -15.14 -21.16 -4.50
N PRO A 130 -14.25 -21.06 -5.50
CA PRO A 130 -12.82 -21.08 -5.23
C PRO A 130 -12.50 -19.92 -4.29
N SER A 131 -11.89 -20.22 -3.14
CA SER A 131 -11.41 -19.20 -2.22
C SER A 131 -10.53 -18.20 -2.98
N PRO A 132 -10.69 -16.90 -2.74
CA PRO A 132 -9.86 -15.91 -3.41
C PRO A 132 -8.39 -16.18 -3.08
N PRO A 133 -7.48 -16.07 -4.07
CA PRO A 133 -6.05 -16.25 -3.81
C PRO A 133 -5.59 -15.22 -2.75
N PRO A 134 -4.61 -15.58 -1.90
CA PRO A 134 -4.08 -14.66 -0.90
C PRO A 134 -3.52 -13.40 -1.57
N LEU A 135 -3.73 -12.27 -0.92
CA LEU A 135 -3.23 -10.98 -1.39
C LEU A 135 -1.71 -10.93 -1.21
N GLN A 136 -0.97 -10.88 -2.32
CA GLN A 136 0.47 -10.75 -2.30
C GLN A 136 0.90 -9.32 -2.63
N GLY A 137 1.83 -8.79 -1.82
CA GLY A 137 2.49 -7.51 -1.99
C GLY A 137 3.97 -7.66 -2.30
N TRP A 138 4.58 -6.58 -2.79
CA TRP A 138 6.02 -6.49 -2.98
C TRP A 138 6.53 -5.08 -2.67
N LEU A 139 7.80 -5.03 -2.29
CA LEU A 139 8.58 -3.82 -2.09
C LEU A 139 9.97 -4.06 -2.70
N GLY A 140 10.44 -3.12 -3.53
CA GLY A 140 11.71 -3.25 -4.21
C GLY A 140 12.41 -1.91 -4.43
N LEU A 141 13.67 -2.03 -4.80
CA LEU A 141 14.60 -0.95 -5.09
C LEU A 141 15.32 -1.28 -6.40
N GLY A 142 15.62 -0.28 -7.22
CA GLY A 142 16.62 -0.47 -8.25
C GLY A 142 16.88 0.76 -9.12
N PRO A 143 17.83 0.63 -10.05
CA PRO A 143 18.27 1.74 -10.87
C PRO A 143 17.22 2.14 -11.91
N ARG A 144 17.25 3.41 -12.29
CA ARG A 144 16.48 3.96 -13.39
C ARG A 144 17.35 4.88 -14.23
N ILE A 145 17.15 4.80 -15.54
CA ILE A 145 17.78 5.67 -16.52
C ILE A 145 16.67 6.28 -17.36
N GLU A 146 16.80 7.58 -17.63
CA GLU A 146 15.93 8.33 -18.53
C GLU A 146 16.79 8.94 -19.65
N VAL A 147 16.35 8.81 -20.89
CA VAL A 147 17.04 9.32 -22.08
C VAL A 147 16.09 10.22 -22.85
N GLY A 148 16.47 11.49 -22.97
CA GLY A 148 15.75 12.52 -23.73
C GLY A 148 16.56 13.08 -24.89
N SER A 149 15.99 14.07 -25.58
CA SER A 149 16.55 14.73 -26.77
C SER A 149 17.81 15.59 -26.50
N GLY A 150 18.61 15.28 -25.49
CA GLY A 150 19.74 16.11 -25.05
C GLY A 150 20.14 15.93 -23.58
N SER A 151 19.51 15.00 -22.86
CA SER A 151 19.92 14.64 -21.49
C SER A 151 19.86 13.12 -21.30
N VAL A 152 20.80 12.62 -20.52
CA VAL A 152 20.72 11.32 -19.88
C VAL A 152 20.69 11.59 -18.38
N GLU A 153 19.67 11.05 -17.72
CA GLU A 153 19.46 11.18 -16.28
C GLU A 153 19.52 9.79 -15.66
N GLY A 154 20.26 9.68 -14.55
CA GLY A 154 20.40 8.44 -13.79
C GLY A 154 19.81 8.60 -12.41
N GLY A 155 19.25 7.51 -11.88
CA GLY A 155 18.63 7.51 -10.56
C GLY A 155 18.36 6.11 -10.02
N ALA A 156 17.65 6.09 -8.91
CA ALA A 156 17.14 4.88 -8.28
C ALA A 156 15.72 5.12 -7.76
N ASP A 157 14.90 4.09 -7.82
CA ASP A 157 13.54 4.10 -7.30
C ASP A 157 13.35 3.06 -6.22
N VAL A 158 12.61 3.44 -5.18
CA VAL A 158 11.92 2.54 -4.26
C VAL A 158 10.48 2.44 -4.74
N MET A 159 10.01 1.22 -4.99
CA MET A 159 8.66 0.97 -5.49
C MET A 159 8.01 -0.15 -4.69
N GLY A 160 6.69 -0.06 -4.54
CA GLY A 160 5.91 -1.12 -3.94
C GLY A 160 4.55 -1.25 -4.60
N GLY A 161 3.99 -2.44 -4.54
CA GLY A 161 2.67 -2.72 -5.10
C GLY A 161 2.09 -4.02 -4.58
N ALA A 162 0.90 -4.35 -5.07
CA ALA A 162 0.23 -5.60 -4.74
C ALA A 162 -0.46 -6.19 -5.96
N TRP A 163 -0.56 -7.51 -6.04
CA TRP A 163 -1.28 -8.16 -7.14
C TRP A 163 -2.74 -8.37 -6.74
N LEU A 164 -3.62 -7.64 -7.42
CA LEU A 164 -5.06 -7.67 -7.24
C LEU A 164 -5.73 -8.38 -8.42
N LEU A 165 -7.01 -8.71 -8.25
CA LEU A 165 -7.85 -9.25 -9.31
C LEU A 165 -7.24 -10.48 -10.01
N ARG A 166 -6.75 -11.46 -9.23
CA ARG A 166 -6.09 -12.67 -9.76
C ARG A 166 -4.89 -12.35 -10.65
N ASP A 167 -4.04 -11.43 -10.21
CA ASP A 167 -2.85 -10.98 -10.93
C ASP A 167 -3.12 -10.10 -12.16
N HIS A 168 -4.33 -9.57 -12.36
CA HIS A 168 -4.61 -8.73 -13.52
C HIS A 168 -4.34 -7.24 -13.31
N LEU A 169 -4.34 -6.78 -12.06
CA LEU A 169 -4.18 -5.39 -11.72
C LEU A 169 -3.17 -5.23 -10.59
N GLN A 170 -2.36 -4.19 -10.65
CA GLN A 170 -1.35 -3.89 -9.65
C GLN A 170 -1.33 -2.39 -9.35
N PRO A 171 -1.84 -1.94 -8.19
CA PRO A 171 -1.50 -0.62 -7.69
C PRO A 171 -0.01 -0.53 -7.40
N ILE A 172 0.60 0.58 -7.79
CA ILE A 172 2.03 0.84 -7.63
C ILE A 172 2.19 2.22 -6.97
N ALA A 173 3.02 2.27 -5.94
CA ALA A 173 3.56 3.50 -5.38
C ALA A 173 5.08 3.54 -5.63
N SER A 174 5.62 4.74 -5.82
CA SER A 174 7.05 4.93 -6.12
C SER A 174 7.61 6.19 -5.49
N LEU A 175 8.85 6.11 -5.04
CA LEU A 175 9.71 7.20 -4.60
C LEU A 175 11.05 7.07 -5.33
N GLY A 176 11.40 8.05 -6.14
CA GLY A 176 12.59 8.09 -6.97
C GLY A 176 13.53 9.23 -6.61
N PHE A 177 14.82 8.98 -6.76
CA PHE A 177 15.87 9.96 -6.62
C PHE A 177 16.76 9.87 -7.85
N GLY A 178 17.13 11.00 -8.43
CA GLY A 178 17.98 10.99 -9.61
C GLY A 178 18.55 12.34 -9.92
N GLY A 179 19.26 12.42 -11.03
CA GLY A 179 19.86 13.65 -11.46
C GLY A 179 20.81 13.48 -12.62
N THR A 180 21.39 14.60 -12.98
CA THR A 180 22.48 14.70 -13.95
C THR A 180 23.39 15.84 -13.54
N ALA A 181 24.68 15.74 -13.85
CA ALA A 181 25.65 16.78 -13.53
C ALA A 181 26.60 17.02 -14.72
N PRO A 182 26.10 17.59 -15.84
CA PRO A 182 26.96 18.09 -16.90
C PRO A 182 27.77 19.29 -16.41
N GLU A 183 29.10 19.18 -16.41
CA GLU A 183 30.10 20.23 -16.11
C GLU A 183 29.66 21.28 -15.07
N ASP A 184 29.07 22.39 -15.52
CA ASP A 184 28.73 23.56 -14.70
C ASP A 184 27.31 23.53 -14.09
N VAL A 185 26.46 22.59 -14.50
CA VAL A 185 25.05 22.52 -14.08
C VAL A 185 24.77 21.17 -13.44
N SER A 186 24.39 21.18 -12.16
CA SER A 186 23.92 19.98 -11.47
C SER A 186 22.42 20.06 -11.25
N VAL A 187 21.72 18.98 -11.59
CA VAL A 187 20.27 18.87 -11.39
C VAL A 187 20.01 17.61 -10.57
N PHE A 188 19.32 17.79 -9.44
CA PHE A 188 18.84 16.71 -8.60
C PHE A 188 17.32 16.68 -8.63
N HIS A 189 16.74 15.50 -8.69
CA HIS A 189 15.31 15.27 -8.73
C HIS A 189 14.90 14.31 -7.61
N LEU A 190 13.86 14.70 -6.87
CA LEU A 190 13.07 13.83 -6.02
C LEU A 190 11.72 13.63 -6.70
N ARG A 191 11.35 12.38 -6.97
CA ARG A 191 10.11 12.00 -7.62
C ARG A 191 9.27 11.19 -6.65
N PHE A 192 7.99 11.49 -6.49
CA PHE A 192 7.08 10.58 -5.79
C PHE A 192 5.74 10.53 -6.49
N GLY A 193 5.08 9.38 -6.41
CA GLY A 193 3.80 9.20 -7.06
C GLY A 193 3.36 7.75 -7.09
N GLY A 194 2.43 7.45 -7.97
CA GLY A 194 1.87 6.13 -8.09
C GLY A 194 0.88 6.02 -9.24
N GLY A 195 0.32 4.83 -9.39
CA GLY A 195 -0.65 4.53 -10.43
C GLY A 195 -0.95 3.05 -10.50
N LEU A 196 -1.22 2.56 -11.70
CA LEU A 196 -1.70 1.21 -11.93
C LEU A 196 -0.88 0.53 -13.03
N ALA A 197 -0.63 -0.76 -12.86
CA ALA A 197 -0.25 -1.66 -13.92
C ALA A 197 -1.34 -2.69 -14.16
N ALA A 198 -1.60 -3.04 -15.41
CA ALA A 198 -2.55 -4.06 -15.81
C ALA A 198 -1.85 -5.07 -16.73
N GLY A 199 -2.13 -6.36 -16.53
CA GLY A 199 -1.40 -7.41 -17.22
C GLY A 199 -1.88 -8.81 -16.87
N ALA A 200 -1.00 -9.78 -17.05
CA ALA A 200 -1.29 -11.17 -16.75
C ALA A 200 -0.05 -11.94 -16.33
N SER A 201 -0.29 -12.92 -15.48
CA SER A 201 0.71 -13.93 -15.12
C SER A 201 0.86 -14.98 -16.22
N LEU A 202 2.11 -15.28 -16.57
CA LEU A 202 2.56 -16.31 -17.49
C LEU A 202 3.35 -17.38 -16.72
N LEU A 203 3.64 -18.52 -17.37
CA LEU A 203 4.50 -19.59 -16.85
C LEU A 203 4.27 -19.93 -15.37
N LYS A 204 3.12 -20.53 -15.05
CA LYS A 204 2.75 -20.92 -13.67
C LYS A 204 2.86 -19.76 -12.65
N ARG A 205 2.55 -18.54 -13.07
CA ARG A 205 2.61 -17.28 -12.27
C ARG A 205 4.02 -16.79 -11.92
N GLN A 206 5.07 -17.37 -12.47
CA GLN A 206 6.43 -16.92 -12.22
C GLN A 206 6.78 -15.67 -13.03
N ILE A 207 6.20 -15.50 -14.21
CA ILE A 207 6.41 -14.31 -15.03
C ILE A 207 5.13 -13.50 -15.04
N TRP A 208 5.22 -12.19 -15.00
CA TRP A 208 4.11 -11.28 -15.21
C TRP A 208 4.48 -10.26 -16.25
N LEU A 209 3.57 -10.01 -17.20
CA LEU A 209 3.76 -9.05 -18.26
C LEU A 209 2.55 -8.14 -18.32
N GLY A 210 2.78 -6.85 -18.49
CA GLY A 210 1.70 -5.87 -18.59
C GLY A 210 2.15 -4.48 -18.99
N GLY A 211 1.18 -3.58 -19.02
CA GLY A 211 1.39 -2.14 -19.20
C GLY A 211 1.12 -1.38 -17.91
N HIS A 212 1.66 -0.18 -17.79
CA HIS A 212 1.45 0.67 -16.62
C HIS A 212 1.28 2.14 -16.99
N VAL A 213 0.58 2.85 -16.10
CA VAL A 213 0.45 4.31 -16.11
C VAL A 213 0.67 4.80 -14.68
N LEU A 214 1.64 5.70 -14.50
CA LEU A 214 1.99 6.27 -13.20
C LEU A 214 2.01 7.80 -13.31
N ALA A 215 1.49 8.48 -12.30
CA ALA A 215 1.56 9.93 -12.16
C ALA A 215 2.51 10.29 -11.03
N HIS A 216 3.32 11.34 -11.24
CA HIS A 216 4.36 11.76 -10.32
C HIS A 216 4.38 13.27 -10.11
N ALA A 217 4.72 13.67 -8.89
CA ALA A 217 5.26 14.99 -8.60
C ALA A 217 6.79 14.91 -8.58
N LEU A 218 7.46 15.82 -9.28
CA LEU A 218 8.90 15.96 -9.27
C LEU A 218 9.27 17.26 -8.58
N ARG A 219 10.06 17.15 -7.52
CA ARG A 219 10.79 18.27 -6.94
C ARG A 219 12.20 18.27 -7.50
N SER A 220 12.54 19.31 -8.24
CA SER A 220 13.86 19.43 -8.85
C SER A 220 14.63 20.56 -8.18
N ARG A 221 15.90 20.33 -7.90
CA ARG A 221 16.86 21.34 -7.44
C ARG A 221 17.92 21.49 -8.50
N VAL A 222 18.03 22.69 -9.04
CA VAL A 222 19.04 23.07 -10.02
C VAL A 222 20.08 23.90 -9.31
N ARG A 223 21.35 23.52 -9.44
CA ARG A 223 22.48 24.25 -8.88
C ARG A 223 23.50 24.53 -9.97
N ASP A 224 23.72 25.82 -10.19
CA ASP A 224 24.79 26.41 -10.99
C ASP A 224 25.62 27.32 -10.06
N LEU A 225 26.76 27.84 -10.53
CA LEU A 225 27.67 28.74 -9.82
C LEU A 225 26.98 30.02 -9.30
N ARG A 226 25.86 30.43 -9.90
CA ARG A 226 25.16 31.69 -9.57
C ARG A 226 23.73 31.52 -9.06
N HIS A 227 23.10 30.35 -9.26
CA HIS A 227 21.68 30.15 -8.98
C HIS A 227 21.44 28.80 -8.29
N ASN A 228 20.50 28.78 -7.35
CA ASN A 228 20.05 27.60 -6.65
C ASN A 228 18.52 27.62 -6.57
N ASP A 229 17.89 27.06 -7.59
CA ASP A 229 16.44 27.10 -7.76
C ASP A 229 15.82 25.74 -7.44
N VAL A 230 14.67 25.78 -6.76
CA VAL A 230 13.84 24.62 -6.47
C VAL A 230 12.50 24.83 -7.16
N ASP A 231 12.08 23.86 -7.95
CA ASP A 231 10.84 23.97 -8.68
C ASP A 231 10.15 22.60 -8.80
N TRP A 232 8.82 22.63 -8.88
CA TRP A 232 7.95 21.47 -8.92
C TRP A 232 7.37 21.27 -10.32
N THR A 233 7.46 20.06 -10.83
CA THR A 233 6.77 19.64 -12.06
C THR A 233 5.91 18.42 -11.81
N SER A 234 5.02 18.16 -12.75
CA SER A 234 4.29 16.90 -12.84
C SER A 234 4.89 16.04 -13.95
N SER A 235 4.83 14.72 -13.77
CA SER A 235 5.22 13.78 -14.82
C SER A 235 4.27 12.59 -14.88
N THR A 236 4.04 12.08 -16.08
CA THR A 236 3.22 10.88 -16.32
C THR A 236 4.04 9.85 -17.08
N GLU A 237 4.24 8.70 -16.46
CA GLU A 237 4.94 7.57 -17.06
C GLU A 237 3.93 6.59 -17.64
N ILE A 238 4.11 6.23 -18.92
CA ILE A 238 3.29 5.23 -19.61
C ILE A 238 4.25 4.21 -20.23
N GLY A 239 4.03 2.92 -19.97
CA GLY A 239 4.99 1.92 -20.41
C GLY A 239 4.54 0.47 -20.27
N ALA A 240 5.52 -0.41 -20.40
CA ALA A 240 5.40 -1.84 -20.20
C ALA A 240 6.28 -2.29 -19.02
N THR A 241 5.88 -3.36 -18.37
CA THR A 241 6.66 -4.00 -17.30
C THR A 241 6.65 -5.51 -17.42
N LEU A 242 7.82 -6.09 -17.15
CA LEU A 242 8.09 -7.52 -17.05
C LEU A 242 8.53 -7.81 -15.62
N GLN A 243 7.91 -8.78 -14.97
CA GLN A 243 8.24 -9.15 -13.59
C GLN A 243 8.49 -10.64 -13.50
N TYR A 244 9.50 -11.03 -12.74
CA TYR A 244 9.74 -12.39 -12.28
C TYR A 244 9.41 -12.49 -10.79
N ARG A 245 8.63 -13.51 -10.43
CA ARG A 245 8.13 -13.80 -9.09
C ARG A 245 8.69 -15.14 -8.63
N GLY A 246 9.72 -15.06 -7.79
CA GLY A 246 10.20 -16.19 -7.00
C GLY A 246 9.35 -16.40 -5.75
N ARG A 247 9.80 -17.30 -4.86
CA ARG A 247 9.06 -17.61 -3.61
C ARG A 247 8.97 -16.42 -2.64
N ARG A 248 10.04 -15.62 -2.55
CA ARG A 248 10.13 -14.39 -1.75
C ARG A 248 10.86 -13.26 -2.46
N VAL A 249 11.29 -13.51 -3.70
CA VAL A 249 12.13 -12.61 -4.49
C VAL A 249 11.30 -12.05 -5.63
N PHE A 250 11.40 -10.75 -5.82
CA PHE A 250 10.82 -10.02 -6.93
C PHE A 250 11.93 -9.45 -7.79
N LEU A 251 11.85 -9.66 -9.11
CA LEU A 251 12.66 -8.95 -10.08
C LEU A 251 11.71 -8.28 -11.08
N GLY A 252 11.93 -7.01 -11.38
CA GLY A 252 11.11 -6.24 -12.31
C GLY A 252 11.98 -5.48 -13.30
N ALA A 253 11.53 -5.42 -14.54
CA ALA A 253 11.98 -4.48 -15.54
C ALA A 253 10.78 -3.65 -15.99
N ARG A 254 10.99 -2.36 -16.19
CA ARG A 254 9.98 -1.43 -16.70
C ARG A 254 10.60 -0.52 -17.75
N THR A 255 9.87 -0.28 -18.82
CA THR A 255 10.30 0.64 -19.88
C THR A 255 9.10 1.38 -20.44
N GLY A 256 9.31 2.62 -20.90
CA GLY A 256 8.22 3.44 -21.40
C GLY A 256 8.65 4.85 -21.72
N VAL A 257 7.67 5.74 -21.71
CA VAL A 257 7.86 7.18 -21.93
C VAL A 257 7.40 7.92 -20.68
N ASP A 258 8.24 8.81 -20.17
CA ASP A 258 7.92 9.75 -19.09
C ASP A 258 7.61 11.12 -19.70
N LEU A 259 6.39 11.60 -19.49
CA LEU A 259 5.86 12.84 -20.03
C LEU A 259 5.88 13.94 -18.97
N VAL A 260 6.78 14.90 -19.09
CA VAL A 260 7.02 15.94 -18.08
C VAL A 260 6.32 17.24 -18.48
N SER A 261 5.62 17.85 -17.52
CA SER A 261 4.95 19.14 -17.71
C SER A 261 5.16 20.08 -16.51
N PRO A 262 5.62 21.33 -16.75
CA PRO A 262 6.09 21.88 -18.03
C PRO A 262 7.48 21.32 -18.44
N SER A 263 7.82 21.38 -19.74
CA SER A 263 9.19 21.09 -20.19
C SER A 263 10.17 22.13 -19.63
N ARG A 264 11.41 21.72 -19.34
CA ARG A 264 12.42 22.63 -18.79
C ARG A 264 13.67 22.74 -19.64
N SER A 265 14.24 23.92 -19.62
CA SER A 265 15.61 24.16 -20.08
C SER A 265 16.29 25.11 -19.12
N VAL A 266 17.48 24.72 -18.66
CA VAL A 266 18.38 25.55 -17.88
C VAL A 266 19.66 25.71 -18.69
N ALA A 267 20.19 26.93 -18.77
CA ALA A 267 21.48 27.21 -19.39
C ALA A 267 22.44 27.72 -18.30
N GLY A 268 23.62 27.10 -18.20
CA GLY A 268 24.78 27.58 -17.47
C GLY A 268 25.82 28.22 -18.41
N HIS A 269 27.04 28.44 -17.92
CA HIS A 269 28.10 29.12 -18.68
C HIS A 269 28.64 28.27 -19.86
N GLY A 270 28.87 26.97 -19.66
CA GLY A 270 29.31 26.05 -20.73
C GLY A 270 28.28 25.00 -21.14
N ALA A 271 27.22 24.78 -20.35
CA ALA A 271 26.31 23.65 -20.52
C ALA A 271 24.83 24.07 -20.54
N ARG A 272 24.01 23.29 -21.24
CA ARG A 272 22.55 23.44 -21.24
C ARG A 272 21.90 22.13 -20.85
N PHE A 273 21.14 22.14 -19.77
CA PHE A 273 20.25 21.05 -19.42
C PHE A 273 18.90 21.28 -20.09
N ARG A 274 18.40 20.32 -20.87
CA ARG A 274 17.06 20.37 -21.45
C ARG A 274 16.31 19.07 -21.16
N ARG A 275 15.26 19.18 -20.36
CA ARG A 275 14.27 18.13 -20.14
C ARG A 275 13.06 18.39 -21.03
N GLY A 276 13.02 17.67 -22.14
CA GLY A 276 11.92 17.74 -23.10
C GLY A 276 10.59 17.25 -22.51
N PRO A 277 9.47 17.42 -23.24
CA PRO A 277 8.16 16.97 -22.78
C PRO A 277 8.02 15.45 -22.72
N ALA A 278 8.95 14.70 -23.31
CA ALA A 278 8.97 13.24 -23.33
C ALA A 278 10.41 12.72 -23.21
N GLN A 279 10.60 11.70 -22.37
CA GLN A 279 11.86 10.95 -22.23
C GLN A 279 11.56 9.46 -22.25
N TRP A 280 12.40 8.69 -22.94
CA TRP A 280 12.36 7.24 -22.79
C TRP A 280 12.94 6.85 -21.43
N MET A 281 12.41 5.82 -20.80
CA MET A 281 12.89 5.33 -19.52
C MET A 281 13.09 3.82 -19.51
N LEU A 282 14.05 3.39 -18.69
CA LEU A 282 14.28 2.01 -18.30
C LEU A 282 14.55 1.97 -16.80
N GLY A 283 13.78 1.16 -16.09
CA GLY A 283 13.96 0.88 -14.67
C GLY A 283 14.12 -0.61 -14.43
N LEU A 284 15.03 -0.97 -13.53
CA LEU A 284 15.14 -2.31 -12.98
C LEU A 284 14.78 -2.25 -11.49
N VAL A 285 14.14 -3.29 -10.97
CA VAL A 285 13.71 -3.36 -9.58
C VAL A 285 14.03 -4.75 -9.04
N ILE A 286 14.64 -4.80 -7.87
CA ILE A 286 14.88 -6.03 -7.11
C ILE A 286 14.20 -5.85 -5.75
N GLY A 287 13.46 -6.85 -5.30
CA GLY A 287 12.65 -6.70 -4.10
C GLY A 287 12.23 -8.00 -3.45
N VAL A 288 11.37 -7.86 -2.45
CA VAL A 288 10.81 -8.94 -1.65
C VAL A 288 9.30 -9.04 -1.83
N ILE A 289 8.78 -10.26 -1.77
CA ILE A 289 7.35 -10.58 -1.82
C ILE A 289 6.88 -10.97 -0.42
N PHE A 290 5.70 -10.48 -0.03
CA PHE A 290 5.05 -10.76 1.26
C PHE A 290 3.53 -10.94 1.08
N GLY A 291 2.87 -11.57 2.05
CA GLY A 291 1.47 -12.01 1.97
C GLY A 291 1.39 -13.51 1.69
#